data_AF-A0A1Y2VS29-F1
#
_entry.id   AF-A0A1Y2VS29-F1
#
_cell.length_a   1.000
_cell.length_b   1.000
_cell.length_c   1.000
_cell.angle_alpha   90.00
_cell.angle_beta   90.00
_cell.angle_gamma   90.00
#
_symmetry.space_group_name_H-M   'P 1'
#
loop_
_entity.id
_entity.type
_entity.pdbx_description
1 polymer ?
#
loop_
_entity_poly.entity_id
_entity_poly.type
_entity_poly.pdbx_seq_one_letter_code
_entity_poly.pdbx_strand_id
1 'polypeptide(L)'
;MSPFKPYWRAVSSPSGPNSWVFFVVAQIAGRHRPVAVVSSVGDIQPEESIQGYPLAACCRRIVTIFSDPSNHIAIHAELALAAGYYVKPNGQEYIPEPVELPDFHRLRTTITEHRRPWDRTSVREFPFIQACLLQGVGFDPQTGRTQPVRPEPLATVYRDNSIEWGMVIVDITQLKAVRYGIVGFAVSKAKFIPSLEVERRPFSMGAMGPGVAEPGELRVMDETRPRRTMSAAEYMSRFDYEASAIGNAIEKPAHTPLVDTAALTLVWTQFLLIAASTR
;
A
#
# COMPACT_ATOMS: atom_id res chain seq x y z
N MET A 1 14.96 -40.34 -0.75
CA MET A 1 14.56 -39.30 0.22
C MET A 1 14.79 -37.95 -0.42
N SER A 2 13.81 -37.05 -0.44
CA SER A 2 14.03 -35.67 -0.90
C SER A 2 14.97 -34.96 0.08
N PRO A 3 15.98 -34.21 -0.39
CA PRO A 3 16.79 -33.39 0.49
C PRO A 3 15.92 -32.34 1.21
N PHE A 4 16.27 -32.04 2.46
CA PHE A 4 15.60 -31.00 3.24
C PHE A 4 15.84 -29.63 2.59
N LYS A 5 14.78 -28.84 2.42
CA LYS A 5 14.87 -27.47 1.90
C LYS A 5 14.68 -26.48 3.06
N PRO A 6 15.67 -25.62 3.36
CA PRO A 6 15.52 -24.58 4.36
C PRO A 6 14.33 -23.66 4.06
N TYR A 7 13.61 -23.26 5.11
CA TYR A 7 12.42 -22.42 4.97
C TYR A 7 12.23 -21.50 6.16
N TRP A 8 11.38 -20.49 5.99
CA TRP A 8 10.95 -19.60 7.07
C TRP A 8 9.63 -20.06 7.64
N ARG A 9 9.57 -20.26 8.95
CA ARG A 9 8.36 -20.66 9.67
C ARG A 9 7.80 -19.48 10.44
N ALA A 10 6.52 -19.15 10.23
CA ALA A 10 5.83 -18.17 11.06
C ALA A 10 5.78 -18.64 12.52
N VAL A 11 6.03 -17.72 13.45
CA VAL A 11 5.92 -17.94 14.90
C VAL A 11 4.82 -17.09 15.55
N SER A 12 4.17 -16.23 14.76
CA SER A 12 2.95 -15.50 15.11
C SER A 12 1.91 -15.61 14.00
N SER A 13 0.65 -15.30 14.30
CA SER A 13 -0.38 -15.13 13.27
C SER A 13 0.05 -14.05 12.28
N PRO A 14 0.02 -14.32 10.96
CA PRO A 14 0.30 -13.31 9.96
C PRO A 14 -0.72 -12.17 10.01
N SER A 15 -0.27 -10.97 9.67
CA SER A 15 -1.09 -9.76 9.60
C SER A 15 -0.84 -9.02 8.29
N GLY A 16 -1.72 -8.08 7.95
CA GLY A 16 -1.48 -7.19 6.81
C GLY A 16 -0.36 -6.16 7.07
N PRO A 17 -0.03 -5.37 6.03
CA PRO A 17 0.85 -4.20 6.18
C PRO A 17 0.30 -3.19 7.21
N ASN A 18 1.19 -2.52 7.96
CA ASN A 18 0.79 -1.50 8.96
C ASN A 18 0.63 -0.11 8.36
N SER A 19 1.34 0.16 7.28
CA SER A 19 1.37 1.44 6.60
C SER A 19 0.90 1.26 5.15
N TRP A 20 0.30 2.29 4.59
CA TRP A 20 -0.35 2.23 3.28
C TRP A 20 0.02 3.44 2.44
N VAL A 21 0.44 3.20 1.21
CA VAL A 21 0.57 4.24 0.19
C VAL A 21 -0.62 4.14 -0.78
N PHE A 22 -1.21 5.27 -1.13
CA PHE A 22 -2.34 5.40 -2.02
C PHE A 22 -1.87 6.15 -3.26
N PHE A 23 -1.97 5.51 -4.42
CA PHE A 23 -1.68 6.11 -5.71
C PHE A 23 -2.97 6.39 -6.45
N VAL A 24 -3.12 7.60 -6.97
CA VAL A 24 -4.10 7.90 -8.02
C VAL A 24 -3.33 7.99 -9.33
N VAL A 25 -3.75 7.21 -10.32
CA VAL A 25 -3.13 7.16 -11.64
C VAL A 25 -4.14 7.48 -12.73
N ALA A 26 -3.66 7.99 -13.86
CA ALA A 26 -4.46 8.19 -15.06
C ALA A 26 -3.61 7.88 -16.31
N GLN A 27 -4.26 7.42 -17.38
CA GLN A 27 -3.60 7.20 -18.66
C GLN A 27 -3.26 8.53 -19.32
N ILE A 28 -1.98 8.89 -19.31
CA ILE A 28 -1.43 10.12 -19.86
C ILE A 28 -0.32 9.74 -20.82
N ALA A 29 -0.47 10.13 -22.09
CA ALA A 29 0.43 9.77 -23.18
C ALA A 29 0.68 8.24 -23.25
N GLY A 30 -0.40 7.46 -23.20
CA GLY A 30 -0.36 6.00 -23.35
C GLY A 30 0.10 5.21 -22.12
N ARG A 31 0.51 5.87 -21.03
CA ARG A 31 0.98 5.21 -19.80
C ARG A 31 0.13 5.63 -18.60
N HIS A 32 -0.09 4.74 -17.64
CA HIS A 32 -0.70 5.10 -16.36
C HIS A 32 0.31 5.84 -15.51
N ARG A 33 0.10 7.14 -15.30
CA ARG A 33 1.00 8.02 -14.56
C ARG A 33 0.38 8.46 -13.24
N PRO A 34 1.16 8.53 -12.15
CA PRO A 34 0.68 9.08 -10.89
C PRO A 34 0.23 10.54 -11.05
N VAL A 35 -0.92 10.89 -10.50
CA VAL A 35 -1.44 12.27 -10.46
C VAL A 35 -1.76 12.71 -9.03
N ALA A 36 -1.72 11.80 -8.06
CA ALA A 36 -1.60 12.13 -6.64
C ALA A 36 -1.04 10.91 -5.89
N VAL A 37 -0.30 11.18 -4.81
CA VAL A 37 0.17 10.13 -3.91
C VAL A 37 -0.02 10.57 -2.47
N VAL A 38 -0.56 9.68 -1.63
CA VAL A 38 -0.70 9.87 -0.18
C VAL A 38 -0.16 8.66 0.54
N SER A 39 0.58 8.86 1.63
CA SER A 39 0.91 7.80 2.57
C SER A 39 0.12 7.95 3.86
N SER A 40 -0.19 6.82 4.49
CA SER A 40 -0.63 6.73 5.87
C SER A 40 0.30 5.77 6.58
N VAL A 41 0.98 6.29 7.60
CA VAL A 41 1.93 5.52 8.40
C VAL A 41 1.19 5.03 9.64
N GLY A 42 1.10 3.71 9.81
CA GLY A 42 0.55 3.15 11.04
C GLY A 42 1.51 3.37 12.21
N ASP A 43 0.98 3.72 13.38
CA ASP A 43 1.75 3.79 14.61
C ASP A 43 1.91 2.39 15.24
N ILE A 44 2.66 2.31 16.34
CA ILE A 44 2.83 1.13 17.21
C ILE A 44 1.49 0.73 17.84
N GLN A 45 0.56 1.68 17.99
CA GLN A 45 -0.79 1.43 18.45
C GLN A 45 -1.66 0.89 17.29
N PRO A 46 -2.23 -0.33 17.40
CA PRO A 46 -3.03 -0.95 16.33
C PRO A 46 -4.22 -0.11 15.88
N GLU A 47 -4.74 0.74 16.75
CA GLU A 47 -5.92 1.58 16.50
C GLU A 47 -5.67 2.70 15.49
N GLU A 48 -4.40 3.06 15.26
CA GLU A 48 -4.00 4.12 14.32
C GLU A 48 -3.62 3.56 12.94
N SER A 49 -3.53 2.24 12.77
CA SER A 49 -3.27 1.64 11.46
C SER A 49 -4.55 1.52 10.65
N ILE A 50 -4.49 1.91 9.36
CA ILE A 50 -5.59 1.73 8.42
C ILE A 50 -5.59 0.26 7.93
N GLN A 51 -6.03 -0.67 8.77
CA GLN A 51 -6.16 -2.09 8.46
C GLN A 51 -7.62 -2.54 8.46
N GLY A 52 -7.92 -3.63 7.74
CA GLY A 52 -9.26 -4.20 7.71
C GLY A 52 -10.32 -3.23 7.18
N TYR A 53 -11.43 -3.11 7.92
CA TYR A 53 -12.56 -2.26 7.53
C TYR A 53 -12.17 -0.80 7.24
N PRO A 54 -11.39 -0.10 8.09
CA PRO A 54 -10.85 1.23 7.77
C PRO A 54 -10.26 1.38 6.36
N LEU A 55 -9.47 0.41 5.89
CA LEU A 55 -8.86 0.46 4.56
C LEU A 55 -9.90 0.27 3.45
N ALA A 56 -10.82 -0.69 3.62
CA ALA A 56 -11.92 -0.91 2.70
C ALA A 56 -12.80 0.35 2.59
N ALA A 57 -13.05 1.01 3.72
CA ALA A 57 -13.79 2.27 3.78
C ALA A 57 -13.05 3.41 3.07
N CYS A 58 -11.72 3.51 3.21
CA CYS A 58 -10.90 4.44 2.41
C CYS A 58 -11.10 4.19 0.91
N CYS A 59 -10.98 2.95 0.46
CA CYS A 59 -11.17 2.60 -0.96
C CYS A 59 -12.55 3.04 -1.46
N ARG A 60 -13.62 2.75 -0.70
CA ARG A 60 -14.99 3.17 -1.04
C ARG A 60 -15.11 4.69 -1.16
N ARG A 61 -14.56 5.44 -0.20
CA ARG A 61 -14.61 6.91 -0.20
C ARG A 61 -13.87 7.48 -1.39
N ILE A 62 -12.65 7.00 -1.66
CA ILE A 62 -11.84 7.49 -2.77
C ILE A 62 -12.56 7.26 -4.11
N VAL A 63 -13.09 6.05 -4.34
CA VAL A 63 -13.88 5.74 -5.55
C VAL A 63 -15.11 6.66 -5.64
N THR A 64 -15.81 6.89 -4.53
CA THR A 64 -16.99 7.77 -4.50
C THR A 64 -16.63 9.21 -4.87
N ILE A 65 -15.56 9.76 -4.28
CA ILE A 65 -15.10 11.13 -4.52
C ILE A 65 -14.74 11.32 -5.99
N PHE A 66 -13.94 10.42 -6.57
CA PHE A 66 -13.49 10.54 -7.96
C PHE A 66 -14.58 10.24 -9.00
N SER A 67 -15.61 9.48 -8.62
CA SER A 67 -16.75 9.18 -9.50
C SER A 67 -17.87 10.23 -9.42
N ASP A 68 -17.78 11.18 -8.50
CA ASP A 68 -18.80 12.23 -8.33
C ASP A 68 -18.73 13.24 -9.47
N PRO A 69 -19.81 13.42 -10.27
CA PRO A 69 -19.82 14.34 -11.40
C PRO A 69 -19.49 15.79 -11.03
N SER A 70 -19.75 16.21 -9.79
CA SER A 70 -19.42 17.56 -9.31
C SER A 70 -17.91 17.83 -9.28
N ASN A 71 -17.08 16.78 -9.14
CA ASN A 71 -15.63 16.87 -9.12
C ASN A 71 -15.01 16.76 -10.52
N HIS A 72 -15.75 16.25 -11.52
CA HIS A 72 -15.19 15.89 -12.83
C HIS A 72 -14.57 17.07 -13.58
N ILE A 73 -15.16 18.27 -13.50
CA ILE A 73 -14.64 19.45 -14.22
C ILE A 73 -13.23 19.79 -13.72
N ALA A 74 -13.03 19.82 -12.41
CA ALA A 74 -11.72 20.11 -11.82
C ALA A 74 -10.72 18.98 -12.07
N ILE A 75 -11.15 17.71 -11.96
CA ILE A 75 -10.29 16.56 -12.26
C ILE A 75 -9.83 16.60 -13.73
N HIS A 76 -10.74 16.84 -14.68
CA HIS A 76 -10.38 16.92 -16.09
C HIS A 76 -9.40 18.07 -16.39
N ALA A 77 -9.58 19.22 -15.74
CA ALA A 77 -8.64 20.34 -15.87
C ALA A 77 -7.23 19.96 -15.39
N GLU A 78 -7.12 19.29 -14.25
CA GLU A 78 -5.81 18.82 -13.75
C GLU A 78 -5.22 17.68 -14.57
N LEU A 79 -6.04 16.77 -15.10
CA LEU A 79 -5.56 15.75 -16.04
C LEU A 79 -5.01 16.38 -17.33
N ALA A 80 -5.60 17.48 -17.80
CA ALA A 80 -5.08 18.24 -18.94
C ALA A 80 -3.73 18.91 -18.61
N LEU A 81 -3.59 19.49 -17.39
CA LEU A 81 -2.30 19.99 -16.90
C LEU A 81 -1.26 18.87 -16.79
N ALA A 82 -1.69 17.69 -16.33
CA ALA A 82 -0.83 16.53 -16.18
C ALA A 82 -0.28 16.03 -17.53
N ALA A 83 -1.05 16.15 -18.60
CA ALA A 83 -0.57 15.86 -19.95
C ALA A 83 0.62 16.75 -20.34
N GLY A 84 0.56 18.06 -20.06
CA GLY A 84 1.66 19.00 -20.31
C GLY A 84 2.83 18.87 -19.31
N TYR A 85 2.56 18.41 -18.09
CA TYR A 85 3.60 18.12 -17.09
C TYR A 85 4.45 16.92 -17.48
N TYR A 86 3.79 15.83 -17.91
CA TYR A 86 4.47 14.58 -18.25
C TYR A 86 5.02 14.53 -19.68
N VAL A 87 4.52 15.36 -20.58
CA VAL A 87 5.01 15.46 -21.96
C VAL A 87 5.36 16.91 -22.24
N LYS A 88 6.65 17.18 -22.40
CA LYS A 88 7.14 18.51 -22.74
C LYS A 88 6.73 18.89 -24.18
N PRO A 89 6.70 20.19 -24.54
CA PRO A 89 6.30 20.64 -25.88
C PRO A 89 7.14 20.06 -27.04
N ASN A 90 8.36 19.61 -26.76
CA ASN A 90 9.23 18.93 -27.73
C ASN A 90 8.94 17.41 -27.87
N GLY A 91 7.86 16.92 -27.26
CA GLY A 91 7.48 15.50 -27.24
C GLY A 91 8.28 14.64 -26.25
N GLN A 92 9.22 15.23 -25.50
CA GLN A 92 10.01 14.49 -24.52
C GLN A 92 9.16 14.16 -23.28
N GLU A 93 9.09 12.87 -22.94
CA GLU A 93 8.48 12.44 -21.69
C GLU A 93 9.31 12.87 -20.48
N TYR A 94 8.65 13.46 -19.50
CA TYR A 94 9.21 13.62 -18.17
C TYR A 94 9.00 12.33 -17.37
N ILE A 95 10.10 11.76 -16.90
CA ILE A 95 10.14 10.60 -16.02
C ILE A 95 10.92 11.04 -14.78
N PRO A 96 10.24 11.33 -13.66
CA PRO A 96 10.93 11.73 -12.45
C PRO A 96 11.73 10.57 -11.86
N GLU A 97 12.79 10.88 -11.13
CA GLU A 97 13.57 9.86 -10.41
C GLU A 97 12.71 9.21 -9.31
N PRO A 98 12.74 7.86 -9.19
CA PRO A 98 11.97 7.15 -8.18
C PRO A 98 12.29 7.63 -6.76
N VAL A 99 11.24 7.87 -5.97
CA VAL A 99 11.35 8.20 -4.55
C VAL A 99 10.92 6.99 -3.73
N GLU A 100 11.84 6.45 -2.93
CA GLU A 100 11.54 5.31 -2.06
C GLU A 100 10.73 5.76 -0.83
N LEU A 101 9.77 4.93 -0.46
CA LEU A 101 9.10 5.06 0.84
C LEU A 101 10.12 4.82 1.96
N PRO A 102 9.99 5.50 3.12
CA PRO A 102 10.87 5.24 4.25
C PRO A 102 10.81 3.78 4.68
N ASP A 103 11.99 3.22 4.95
CA ASP A 103 12.15 1.87 5.47
C ASP A 103 11.80 1.85 6.96
N PHE A 104 10.55 1.50 7.26
CA PHE A 104 10.06 1.37 8.62
C PHE A 104 10.14 -0.10 9.05
N HIS A 105 10.27 -0.28 10.37
CA HIS A 105 10.22 -1.59 11.00
C HIS A 105 9.48 -1.45 12.34
N ARG A 106 8.21 -1.87 12.42
CA ARG A 106 7.31 -1.59 13.57
C ARG A 106 7.82 -2.11 14.92
N LEU A 107 8.71 -3.11 14.94
CA LEU A 107 9.34 -3.61 16.17
C LEU A 107 10.60 -2.84 16.61
N ARG A 108 11.14 -1.96 15.77
CA ARG A 108 12.45 -1.30 15.99
C ARG A 108 12.39 0.21 15.89
N THR A 109 11.43 0.72 15.12
CA THR A 109 11.31 2.14 14.79
C THR A 109 10.60 2.86 15.93
N THR A 110 11.17 3.96 16.38
CA THR A 110 10.61 4.81 17.44
C THR A 110 9.41 5.62 16.94
N ILE A 111 8.54 6.06 17.86
CA ILE A 111 7.41 6.94 17.52
C ILE A 111 7.89 8.21 16.79
N THR A 112 9.07 8.73 17.16
CA THR A 112 9.66 9.94 16.57
C THR A 112 10.01 9.75 15.10
N GLU A 113 10.47 8.56 14.69
CA GLU A 113 10.82 8.26 13.30
C GLU A 113 9.58 8.13 12.39
N HIS A 114 8.43 7.73 12.94
CA HIS A 114 7.16 7.71 12.22
C HIS A 114 6.54 9.12 12.08
N ARG A 115 6.93 10.07 12.94
CA ARG A 115 6.44 11.45 12.95
C ARG A 115 7.32 12.36 12.08
N ARG A 116 6.95 12.52 10.80
CA ARG A 116 7.51 13.56 9.92
C ARG A 116 6.83 14.92 10.17
N PRO A 117 7.57 16.04 10.14
CA PRO A 117 7.01 17.38 10.25
C PRO A 117 5.97 17.66 9.15
N TRP A 118 4.85 18.28 9.51
CA TRP A 118 3.74 18.59 8.61
C TRP A 118 4.01 19.81 7.72
N ASP A 119 4.91 20.69 8.17
CA ASP A 119 5.26 21.99 7.60
C ASP A 119 6.26 21.89 6.42
N ARG A 120 6.72 20.69 6.08
CA ARG A 120 7.63 20.44 4.94
C ARG A 120 6.90 20.10 3.64
N THR A 121 5.63 20.46 3.50
CA THR A 121 4.82 20.12 2.33
C THR A 121 5.04 21.14 1.20
N SER A 122 5.59 20.68 0.07
CA SER A 122 5.61 21.46 -1.16
C SER A 122 4.20 21.58 -1.76
N VAL A 123 3.98 22.65 -2.54
CA VAL A 123 2.79 22.76 -3.40
C VAL A 123 2.75 21.54 -4.32
N ARG A 124 1.57 20.92 -4.41
CA ARG A 124 1.36 19.69 -5.17
C ARG A 124 1.00 20.04 -6.60
N GLU A 125 1.48 19.24 -7.53
CA GLU A 125 1.36 19.49 -8.97
C GLU A 125 -0.11 19.52 -9.43
N PHE A 126 -0.94 18.68 -8.81
CA PHE A 126 -2.37 18.53 -9.09
C PHE A 126 -3.15 18.64 -7.77
N PRO A 127 -3.31 19.87 -7.23
CA PRO A 127 -3.78 20.10 -5.87
C PRO A 127 -5.22 19.63 -5.61
N PHE A 128 -6.13 19.68 -6.59
CA PHE A 128 -7.51 19.23 -6.47
C PHE A 128 -7.58 17.70 -6.36
N ILE A 129 -6.95 16.96 -7.28
CA ILE A 129 -6.86 15.50 -7.24
C ILE A 129 -6.18 15.05 -5.94
N GLN A 130 -5.12 15.75 -5.53
CA GLN A 130 -4.44 15.49 -4.26
C GLN A 130 -5.36 15.72 -3.05
N ALA A 131 -6.14 16.81 -3.04
CA ALA A 131 -7.09 17.10 -1.98
C ALA A 131 -8.21 16.04 -1.90
N CYS A 132 -8.75 15.63 -3.05
CA CYS A 132 -9.70 14.52 -3.14
C CYS A 132 -9.14 13.24 -2.52
N LEU A 133 -7.88 12.89 -2.83
CA LEU A 133 -7.22 11.72 -2.28
C LEU A 133 -7.00 11.86 -0.76
N LEU A 134 -6.48 13.01 -0.31
CA LEU A 134 -6.28 13.30 1.11
C LEU A 134 -7.58 13.20 1.90
N GLN A 135 -8.69 13.72 1.36
CA GLN A 135 -10.00 13.64 2.00
C GLN A 135 -10.51 12.18 2.06
N GLY A 136 -10.32 11.41 0.99
CA GLY A 136 -10.76 10.01 0.94
C GLY A 136 -10.03 9.11 1.95
N VAL A 137 -8.74 9.36 2.18
CA VAL A 137 -7.90 8.59 3.12
C VAL A 137 -7.97 9.17 4.54
N GLY A 138 -7.83 10.48 4.68
CA GLY A 138 -7.54 11.18 5.93
C GLY A 138 -8.75 11.45 6.83
N PHE A 139 -9.97 11.34 6.31
CA PHE A 139 -11.18 11.62 7.08
C PHE A 139 -12.25 10.55 6.86
N ASP A 140 -12.74 9.98 7.96
CA ASP A 140 -13.90 9.11 7.96
C ASP A 140 -15.14 9.87 8.48
N PRO A 141 -16.07 10.28 7.60
CA PRO A 141 -17.26 11.00 8.01
C PRO A 141 -18.24 10.15 8.84
N GLN A 142 -18.14 8.82 8.81
CA GLN A 142 -19.05 7.96 9.59
C GLN A 142 -18.65 7.88 11.05
N THR A 143 -17.34 7.91 11.33
CA THR A 143 -16.80 7.79 12.69
C THR A 143 -16.25 9.12 13.23
N GLY A 144 -16.13 10.14 12.38
CA GLY A 144 -15.47 11.41 12.69
C GLY A 144 -13.97 11.29 12.91
N ARG A 145 -13.37 10.11 12.66
CA ARG A 145 -11.95 9.86 12.88
C ARG A 145 -11.12 10.47 11.76
N THR A 146 -10.00 11.08 12.12
CA THR A 146 -8.96 11.52 11.20
C THR A 146 -7.80 10.54 11.24
N GLN A 147 -7.14 10.37 10.09
CA GLN A 147 -5.98 9.51 9.95
C GLN A 147 -4.73 10.35 9.67
N PRO A 148 -3.55 9.96 10.19
CA PRO A 148 -2.30 10.63 9.87
C PRO A 148 -1.91 10.33 8.42
N VAL A 149 -2.35 11.20 7.51
CA VAL A 149 -2.08 11.11 6.07
C VAL A 149 -1.11 12.20 5.63
N ARG A 150 -0.25 11.87 4.67
CA ARG A 150 0.76 12.78 4.15
C ARG A 150 0.81 12.72 2.64
N PRO A 151 0.88 13.86 1.94
CA PRO A 151 1.10 13.86 0.52
C PRO A 151 2.56 13.46 0.19
N GLU A 152 2.73 12.52 -0.73
CA GLU A 152 4.04 12.02 -1.17
C GLU A 152 4.36 12.50 -2.60
N PRO A 153 5.63 12.53 -3.02
CA PRO A 153 6.00 12.90 -4.39
C PRO A 153 5.34 11.98 -5.43
N LEU A 154 5.02 12.50 -6.62
CA LEU A 154 4.43 11.71 -7.71
C LEU A 154 5.32 10.54 -8.16
N ALA A 155 6.64 10.66 -7.96
CA ALA A 155 7.63 9.65 -8.29
C ALA A 155 7.77 8.55 -7.23
N THR A 156 6.92 8.54 -6.20
CA THR A 156 6.96 7.53 -5.14
C THR A 156 6.79 6.13 -5.72
N VAL A 157 7.59 5.17 -5.23
CA VAL A 157 7.49 3.76 -5.64
C VAL A 157 7.21 2.84 -4.46
N TYR A 158 6.42 1.80 -4.74
CA TYR A 158 6.12 0.68 -3.87
C TYR A 158 7.04 -0.50 -4.17
N ARG A 159 7.57 -1.12 -3.11
CA ARG A 159 8.41 -2.32 -3.18
C ARG A 159 7.73 -3.47 -2.45
N ASP A 160 7.60 -4.61 -3.13
CA ASP A 160 6.92 -5.81 -2.61
C ASP A 160 7.72 -6.59 -1.55
N ASN A 161 8.95 -6.17 -1.25
CA ASN A 161 9.76 -6.67 -0.15
C ASN A 161 9.62 -5.82 1.13
N SER A 162 8.85 -4.73 1.08
CA SER A 162 8.56 -3.92 2.25
C SER A 162 7.73 -4.71 3.28
N ILE A 163 8.24 -4.75 4.51
CA ILE A 163 7.56 -5.41 5.64
C ILE A 163 6.48 -4.52 6.28
N GLU A 164 6.45 -3.23 5.97
CA GLU A 164 5.49 -2.28 6.56
C GLU A 164 4.45 -1.78 5.57
N TRP A 165 4.83 -1.65 4.31
CA TRP A 165 4.02 -0.96 3.32
C TRP A 165 3.12 -1.93 2.55
N GLY A 166 1.84 -1.56 2.48
CA GLY A 166 0.90 -1.98 1.46
C GLY A 166 0.64 -0.81 0.51
N MET A 167 -0.05 -1.10 -0.59
CA MET A 167 -0.40 -0.12 -1.60
C MET A 167 -1.89 -0.23 -1.96
N VAL A 168 -2.54 0.91 -2.12
CA VAL A 168 -3.81 1.04 -2.83
C VAL A 168 -3.54 1.84 -4.10
N ILE A 169 -4.10 1.39 -5.22
CA ILE A 169 -4.04 2.11 -6.48
C ILE A 169 -5.45 2.39 -6.96
N VAL A 170 -5.67 3.59 -7.48
CA VAL A 170 -6.94 4.05 -8.02
C VAL A 170 -6.67 4.62 -9.41
N ASP A 171 -7.32 4.04 -10.41
CA ASP A 171 -7.23 4.48 -11.79
C ASP A 171 -8.44 5.35 -12.13
N ILE A 172 -8.16 6.63 -12.42
CA ILE A 172 -9.14 7.65 -12.76
C ILE A 172 -9.11 8.04 -14.24
N THR A 173 -8.53 7.18 -15.09
CA THR A 173 -8.54 7.38 -16.55
C THR A 173 -9.96 7.60 -17.09
N GLN A 174 -10.93 6.89 -16.52
CA GLN A 174 -12.36 7.02 -16.85
C GLN A 174 -13.15 7.32 -15.58
N LEU A 175 -13.51 8.59 -15.34
CA LEU A 175 -14.19 9.03 -14.11
C LEU A 175 -15.57 8.39 -13.89
N LYS A 176 -16.24 7.92 -14.96
CA LYS A 176 -17.50 7.16 -14.85
C LYS A 176 -17.29 5.68 -14.47
N ALA A 177 -16.06 5.20 -14.53
CA ALA A 177 -15.69 3.81 -14.33
C ALA A 177 -14.36 3.74 -13.58
N VAL A 178 -14.27 4.48 -12.46
CA VAL A 178 -13.09 4.48 -11.59
C VAL A 178 -12.79 3.05 -11.15
N ARG A 179 -11.53 2.66 -11.26
CA ARG A 179 -11.05 1.33 -10.85
C ARG A 179 -10.17 1.47 -9.62
N TYR A 180 -10.12 0.46 -8.77
CA TYR A 180 -9.18 0.44 -7.66
C TYR A 180 -8.56 -0.94 -7.47
N GLY A 181 -7.52 -1.03 -6.65
CA GLY A 181 -6.95 -2.30 -6.25
C GLY A 181 -6.08 -2.18 -5.02
N ILE A 182 -6.12 -3.21 -4.18
CA ILE A 182 -5.34 -3.30 -2.94
C ILE A 182 -4.19 -4.30 -3.16
N VAL A 183 -2.98 -3.92 -2.80
CA VAL A 183 -1.78 -4.76 -2.80
C VAL A 183 -1.24 -4.78 -1.39
N GLY A 184 -1.10 -5.98 -0.83
CA GLY A 184 -0.51 -6.18 0.48
C GLY A 184 -0.12 -7.65 0.62
N PHE A 185 0.97 -7.89 1.33
CA PHE A 185 1.48 -9.22 1.62
C PHE A 185 1.41 -9.49 3.12
N ALA A 186 1.27 -10.75 3.47
CA ALA A 186 1.22 -11.18 4.86
C ALA A 186 2.58 -11.00 5.52
N VAL A 187 2.58 -10.36 6.68
CA VAL A 187 3.77 -10.08 7.48
C VAL A 187 3.61 -10.79 8.82
N SER A 188 4.62 -11.56 9.20
CA SER A 188 4.64 -12.25 10.50
C SER A 188 6.04 -12.27 11.07
N LYS A 189 6.16 -12.45 12.39
CA LYS A 189 7.42 -12.89 12.98
C LYS A 189 7.70 -14.30 12.47
N ALA A 190 8.90 -14.52 11.96
CA ALA A 190 9.33 -15.79 11.41
C ALA A 190 10.71 -16.20 11.94
N LYS A 191 10.93 -17.51 11.98
CA LYS A 191 12.20 -18.14 12.34
C LYS A 191 12.69 -18.97 11.17
N PHE A 192 13.97 -18.85 10.85
CA PHE A 192 14.59 -19.65 9.80
C PHE A 192 14.85 -21.07 10.30
N ILE A 193 14.43 -22.07 9.53
CA ILE A 193 14.64 -23.48 9.80
C ILE A 193 15.66 -24.02 8.78
N PRO A 194 16.95 -24.10 9.14
CA PRO A 194 18.01 -24.49 8.22
C PRO A 194 18.12 -26.01 8.01
N SER A 195 17.60 -26.82 8.92
CA SER A 195 17.73 -28.29 8.87
C SER A 195 16.58 -29.01 9.57
N LEU A 196 16.41 -30.29 9.23
CA LEU A 196 15.45 -31.21 9.86
C LEU A 196 15.72 -31.39 11.37
N GLU A 197 16.98 -31.29 11.80
CA GLU A 197 17.32 -31.34 13.23
C GLU A 197 16.77 -30.13 13.99
N VAL A 198 16.85 -28.93 13.41
CA VAL A 198 16.31 -27.71 14.01
C VAL A 198 14.78 -27.73 14.02
N GLU A 199 14.16 -28.28 12.97
CA GLU A 199 12.71 -28.46 12.88
C GLU A 199 12.17 -29.40 13.96
N ARG A 200 12.87 -30.51 14.21
CA ARG A 200 12.49 -31.55 15.17
C ARG A 200 12.80 -31.22 16.63
N ARG A 201 13.59 -30.17 16.90
CA ARG A 201 13.81 -29.73 18.27
C ARG A 201 12.45 -29.40 18.89
N PRO A 202 12.04 -30.10 19.97
CA PRO A 202 10.80 -29.79 20.65
C PRO A 202 10.82 -28.31 21.01
N PHE A 203 9.66 -27.65 20.88
CA PHE A 203 9.47 -26.29 21.36
C PHE A 203 10.06 -26.22 22.77
N SER A 204 11.19 -25.51 22.91
CA SER A 204 11.64 -25.11 24.22
C SER A 204 10.62 -24.07 24.62
N MET A 205 9.56 -24.50 25.30
CA MET A 205 8.78 -23.64 26.20
C MET A 205 9.86 -22.85 26.92
N GLY A 206 9.98 -21.55 26.60
CA GLY A 206 11.23 -20.83 26.83
C GLY A 206 11.71 -21.02 28.26
N ALA A 207 13.00 -20.84 28.53
CA ALA A 207 13.56 -20.82 29.90
C ALA A 207 12.85 -19.84 30.87
N MET A 208 11.81 -19.14 30.40
CA MET A 208 10.99 -18.11 31.05
C MET A 208 9.50 -18.52 31.23
N GLY A 209 9.11 -19.76 30.89
CA GLY A 209 7.77 -20.30 31.19
C GLY A 209 6.70 -20.18 30.08
N PRO A 210 5.45 -20.62 30.35
CA PRO A 210 4.34 -20.56 29.41
C PRO A 210 3.96 -19.10 29.09
N GLY A 211 3.77 -18.79 27.80
CA GLY A 211 3.27 -17.47 27.35
C GLY A 211 4.31 -16.50 26.78
N VAL A 212 5.60 -16.85 26.80
CA VAL A 212 6.62 -16.04 26.10
C VAL A 212 6.60 -16.38 24.61
N ALA A 213 6.11 -15.45 23.79
CA ALA A 213 6.11 -15.57 22.34
C ALA A 213 7.51 -15.87 21.82
N GLU A 214 7.66 -16.86 20.93
CA GLU A 214 8.96 -17.20 20.36
C GLU A 214 9.59 -15.95 19.70
N PRO A 215 10.89 -15.69 19.93
CA PRO A 215 11.58 -14.62 19.24
C PRO A 215 11.62 -14.93 17.74
N GLY A 216 11.34 -13.93 16.91
CA GLY A 216 11.35 -14.05 15.45
C GLY A 216 11.57 -12.69 14.80
N GLU A 217 12.01 -12.72 13.55
CA GLU A 217 12.21 -11.53 12.71
C GLU A 217 10.93 -11.25 11.92
N LEU A 218 10.51 -9.99 11.79
CA LEU A 218 9.39 -9.66 10.90
C LEU A 218 9.80 -9.89 9.45
N ARG A 219 8.99 -10.66 8.72
CA ARG A 219 9.21 -10.92 7.31
C ARG A 219 7.88 -10.95 6.57
N VAL A 220 7.94 -10.59 5.29
CA VAL A 220 6.90 -10.93 4.34
C VAL A 220 6.90 -12.44 4.15
N MET A 221 5.76 -13.07 4.45
CA MET A 221 5.57 -14.52 4.43
C MET A 221 5.28 -15.07 3.03
N ASP A 222 4.72 -14.25 2.15
CA ASP A 222 4.45 -14.64 0.77
C ASP A 222 5.76 -14.83 -0.02
N GLU A 223 6.03 -16.08 -0.39
CA GLU A 223 7.16 -16.44 -1.27
C GLU A 223 6.95 -15.93 -2.69
N THR A 224 5.72 -16.07 -3.21
CA THR A 224 5.32 -15.56 -4.52
C THR A 224 4.54 -14.27 -4.38
N ARG A 225 4.95 -13.23 -5.10
CA ARG A 225 4.36 -11.89 -5.03
C ARG A 225 3.88 -11.45 -6.41
N PRO A 226 2.79 -12.05 -6.93
CA PRO A 226 2.28 -11.71 -8.24
C PRO A 226 1.83 -10.24 -8.24
N ARG A 227 2.05 -9.54 -9.36
CA ARG A 227 1.53 -8.19 -9.61
C ARG A 227 0.04 -8.20 -9.87
N ARG A 228 -0.74 -8.61 -8.87
CA ARG A 228 -2.20 -8.69 -8.88
C ARG A 228 -2.75 -7.91 -7.71
N THR A 229 -3.73 -7.08 -7.99
CA THR A 229 -4.50 -6.38 -6.96
C THR A 229 -5.66 -7.23 -6.46
N MET A 230 -6.08 -6.95 -5.24
CA MET A 230 -7.25 -7.52 -4.59
C MET A 230 -8.36 -6.48 -4.52
N SER A 231 -9.60 -6.94 -4.60
CA SER A 231 -10.77 -6.19 -4.12
C SER A 231 -10.74 -6.03 -2.60
N ALA A 232 -11.55 -5.13 -2.07
CA ALA A 232 -11.74 -4.99 -0.62
C ALA A 232 -12.20 -6.31 0.02
N ALA A 233 -13.10 -7.06 -0.63
CA ALA A 233 -13.58 -8.34 -0.11
C ALA A 233 -12.47 -9.40 -0.07
N GLU A 234 -11.68 -9.53 -1.14
CA GLU A 234 -10.51 -10.41 -1.17
C GLU A 234 -9.47 -10.01 -0.11
N TYR A 235 -9.23 -8.71 0.09
CA TYR A 235 -8.34 -8.20 1.13
C TYR A 235 -8.82 -8.58 2.54
N MET A 236 -10.11 -8.33 2.86
CA MET A 236 -10.68 -8.68 4.16
C MET A 236 -10.58 -10.17 4.44
N SER A 237 -10.93 -11.00 3.45
CA SER A 237 -10.86 -12.46 3.57
C SER A 237 -9.41 -12.97 3.70
N ARG A 238 -8.45 -12.39 2.96
CA ARG A 238 -7.05 -12.85 2.99
C ARG A 238 -6.39 -12.70 4.36
N PHE A 239 -6.74 -11.65 5.09
CA PHE A 239 -6.14 -11.32 6.37
C PHE A 239 -7.06 -11.63 7.56
N ASP A 240 -8.16 -12.34 7.32
CA ASP A 240 -9.15 -12.74 8.33
C ASP A 240 -9.67 -11.56 9.16
N TYR A 241 -9.90 -10.41 8.48
CA TYR A 241 -10.47 -9.25 9.13
C TYR A 241 -11.99 -9.39 9.21
N GLU A 242 -12.54 -9.16 10.40
CA GLU A 242 -13.98 -9.16 10.61
C GLU A 242 -14.65 -7.99 9.86
N ALA A 243 -15.80 -8.27 9.25
CA ALA A 243 -16.66 -7.22 8.72
C ALA A 243 -17.22 -6.41 9.90
N SER A 244 -17.06 -5.09 9.87
CA SER A 244 -17.65 -4.24 10.91
C SER A 244 -19.18 -4.33 10.87
N ALA A 245 -19.82 -4.46 12.04
CA ALA A 245 -21.27 -4.31 12.19
C ALA A 245 -21.77 -2.90 11.82
N ILE A 246 -20.84 -1.93 11.73
CA ILE A 246 -21.11 -0.52 11.43
C ILE A 246 -20.93 -0.28 9.92
N GLY A 247 -21.80 -0.90 9.11
CA GLY A 247 -22.16 -0.38 7.79
C GLY A 247 -21.72 -1.16 6.55
N ASN A 248 -22.54 -1.01 5.49
CA ASN A 248 -22.44 -1.59 4.15
C ASN A 248 -21.20 -1.15 3.33
N ALA A 249 -20.06 -0.84 3.96
CA ALA A 249 -18.86 -0.39 3.25
C ALA A 249 -18.20 -1.47 2.39
N ILE A 250 -18.57 -2.74 2.58
CA ILE A 250 -18.09 -3.86 1.79
C ILE A 250 -18.88 -4.02 0.48
N GLU A 251 -20.15 -3.60 0.44
CA GLU A 251 -21.05 -3.89 -0.70
C GLU A 251 -20.72 -3.09 -1.97
N LYS A 252 -20.46 -1.78 -1.87
CA LYS A 252 -20.12 -0.96 -3.06
C LYS A 252 -18.76 -1.29 -3.68
N PRO A 253 -17.67 -1.48 -2.90
CA PRO A 253 -16.36 -1.81 -3.45
C PRO A 253 -16.27 -3.20 -4.08
N ALA A 254 -17.18 -4.13 -3.74
CA ALA A 254 -17.24 -5.47 -4.35
C ALA A 254 -17.64 -5.44 -5.84
N HIS A 255 -18.36 -4.41 -6.27
CA HIS A 255 -18.81 -4.25 -7.66
C HIS A 255 -17.96 -3.26 -8.48
N THR A 256 -16.96 -2.62 -7.86
CA THR A 256 -16.09 -1.70 -8.60
C THR A 256 -15.04 -2.52 -9.36
N PRO A 257 -14.78 -2.21 -10.64
CA PRO A 257 -13.77 -2.91 -11.43
C PRO A 257 -12.37 -2.76 -10.82
N LEU A 258 -11.58 -3.84 -10.89
CA LEU A 258 -10.19 -3.81 -10.47
C LEU A 258 -9.30 -3.12 -11.50
N VAL A 259 -8.19 -2.54 -11.04
CA VAL A 259 -7.19 -1.96 -11.94
C VAL A 259 -6.50 -3.04 -12.77
N ASP A 260 -6.12 -2.67 -14.00
CA ASP A 260 -5.30 -3.52 -14.85
C ASP A 260 -3.84 -3.51 -14.37
N THR A 261 -3.10 -4.58 -14.64
CA THR A 261 -1.68 -4.69 -14.27
C THR A 261 -0.82 -3.59 -14.89
N ALA A 262 -1.24 -3.04 -16.04
CA ALA A 262 -0.60 -1.90 -16.68
C ALA A 262 -0.56 -0.65 -15.78
N ALA A 263 -1.55 -0.45 -14.91
CA ALA A 263 -1.63 0.66 -13.97
C ALA A 263 -0.52 0.60 -12.90
N LEU A 264 -0.02 -0.60 -12.61
CA LEU A 264 1.01 -0.83 -11.59
C LEU A 264 2.43 -0.54 -12.09
N THR A 265 2.63 -0.41 -13.40
CA THR A 265 3.97 -0.44 -14.03
C THR A 265 4.94 0.62 -13.48
N LEU A 266 4.46 1.85 -13.27
CA LEU A 266 5.30 2.97 -12.80
C LEU A 266 5.41 3.04 -11.28
N VAL A 267 4.40 2.56 -10.55
CA VAL A 267 4.34 2.67 -9.09
C VAL A 267 4.88 1.44 -8.38
N TRP A 268 4.85 0.26 -9.00
CA TRP A 268 5.40 -0.98 -8.47
C TRP A 268 6.54 -1.48 -9.36
N THR A 269 7.70 -0.89 -9.18
CA THR A 269 8.91 -1.26 -9.93
C THR A 269 9.59 -2.47 -9.28
N GLN A 270 9.93 -3.48 -10.07
CA GLN A 270 10.77 -4.58 -9.60
C GLN A 270 12.19 -4.04 -9.41
N PHE A 271 12.92 -4.61 -8.45
CA PHE A 271 14.37 -4.50 -8.46
C PHE A 271 14.85 -5.08 -9.80
N LEU A 272 15.23 -4.23 -10.74
CA LEU A 272 16.27 -4.63 -11.68
C LEU A 272 17.49 -4.81 -10.80
N LEU A 273 17.84 -6.06 -10.50
CA LEU A 273 19.23 -6.43 -10.27
C LEU A 273 19.96 -5.88 -11.49
N ILE A 274 20.54 -4.69 -11.37
CA ILE A 274 21.65 -4.31 -12.21
C ILE A 274 22.69 -5.38 -11.87
N ALA A 275 22.73 -6.41 -12.71
CA ALA A 275 23.85 -7.32 -12.73
C ALA A 275 25.07 -6.43 -12.88
N ALA A 276 25.84 -6.29 -11.81
CA ALA A 276 27.17 -5.73 -11.86
C ALA A 276 28.02 -6.69 -12.70
N SER A 277 27.87 -6.59 -14.02
CA SER A 277 28.85 -7.05 -14.97
C SER A 277 29.96 -6.02 -15.00
N THR A 278 30.91 -6.20 -14.08
CA THR A 278 32.23 -5.60 -14.08
C THR A 278 33.16 -6.78 -13.84
N ARG A 279 33.67 -7.38 -14.94
CA ARG A 279 35.00 -7.13 -15.49
C ARG A 279 36.11 -7.40 -14.48
#